data_AF-A0A1X7BQL5-F1
#
_entry.id   AF-A0A1X7BQL5-F1
#
_cell.length_a   1.000
_cell.length_b   1.000
_cell.length_c   1.000
_cell.angle_alpha   90.00
_cell.angle_beta   90.00
_cell.angle_gamma   90.00
#
_symmetry.space_group_name_H-M   'P 1'
#
loop_
_entity.id
_entity.type
_entity.pdbx_description
1 polymer ?
#
loop_
_entity_poly.entity_id
_entity_poly.type
_entity_poly.pdbx_seq_one_letter_code
_entity_poly.pdbx_strand_id
1 'polypeptide(L)'
;MHDPLQDLASLTDALYRAELTKVEKLNAREASLRRDLAELEMRRRNSRNLPHTELTPVRQIGADVFWEGWLSRTHADLNTQLAQVLAQKAHMMAGLRRAFGKQAAAANLVDRAAQEKTQRREKQYRQSQDALQLLKSQKTEW
;
A
#
# COMPACT_ATOMS: atom_id res chain seq x y z
N MET A 1 28.20 3.44 18.25
CA MET A 1 28.61 3.60 16.84
C MET A 1 27.43 3.12 16.01
N HIS A 2 26.73 4.01 15.28
CA HIS A 2 25.59 3.61 14.45
C HIS A 2 26.06 2.80 13.24
N ASP A 3 25.27 1.78 12.86
CA ASP A 3 25.53 0.99 11.65
C ASP A 3 24.87 1.71 10.46
N PRO A 4 25.64 2.26 9.52
CA PRO A 4 25.10 3.07 8.43
C PRO A 4 24.12 2.30 7.53
N LEU A 5 24.25 0.96 7.45
CA LEU A 5 23.31 0.13 6.69
C LEU A 5 21.96 0.03 7.41
N GLN A 6 21.98 -0.07 8.73
CA GLN A 6 20.77 -0.09 9.56
C GLN A 6 20.04 1.25 9.48
N ASP A 7 20.78 2.37 9.49
CA ASP A 7 20.22 3.71 9.35
C ASP A 7 19.57 3.89 7.97
N LEU A 8 20.24 3.44 6.90
CA LEU A 8 19.68 3.45 5.54
C LEU A 8 18.41 2.60 5.42
N ALA A 9 18.38 1.42 6.02
CA ALA A 9 17.20 0.57 6.05
C ALA A 9 16.04 1.24 6.79
N SER A 10 16.30 1.85 7.95
CA SER A 10 15.27 2.56 8.71
C SER A 10 14.70 3.78 7.95
N LEU A 11 15.56 4.55 7.29
CA LEU A 11 15.17 5.71 6.49
C LEU A 11 14.32 5.30 5.30
N THR A 12 14.73 4.27 4.55
CA THR A 12 14.00 3.79 3.38
C THR A 12 12.66 3.16 3.74
N ASP A 13 12.57 2.47 4.88
CA ASP A 13 11.31 1.97 5.43
C ASP A 13 10.36 3.13 5.82
N ALA A 14 10.86 4.15 6.50
CA ALA A 14 10.07 5.33 6.84
C ALA A 14 9.53 6.04 5.59
N LEU A 15 10.34 6.20 4.55
CA LEU A 15 9.93 6.76 3.27
C LEU A 15 8.87 5.90 2.57
N TYR A 16 9.04 4.58 2.55
CA TYR A 16 8.06 3.66 1.99
C TYR A 16 6.71 3.76 2.71
N ARG A 17 6.71 3.74 4.05
CA ARG A 17 5.51 3.88 4.86
C ARG A 17 4.80 5.21 4.62
N ALA A 18 5.56 6.30 4.50
CA ALA A 18 5.00 7.62 4.20
C ALA A 18 4.28 7.64 2.84
N GLU A 19 4.84 7.02 1.81
CA GLU A 19 4.18 6.89 0.50
C GLU A 19 2.96 5.96 0.56
N LEU A 20 3.05 4.85 1.31
CA LEU A 20 1.96 3.91 1.50
C LEU A 20 0.74 4.58 2.14
N THR A 21 0.94 5.34 3.22
CA THR A 21 -0.14 6.06 3.91
C THR A 21 -0.85 7.07 3.00
N LYS A 22 -0.12 7.72 2.08
CA LYS A 22 -0.75 8.63 1.11
C LYS A 22 -1.68 7.87 0.16
N VAL A 23 -1.27 6.69 -0.30
CA VAL A 23 -2.08 5.83 -1.18
C VAL A 23 -3.28 5.25 -0.43
N GLU A 24 -3.12 4.86 0.84
CA GLU A 24 -4.22 4.36 1.67
C GLU A 24 -5.33 5.40 1.83
N LYS A 25 -4.98 6.68 2.01
CA LYS A 25 -5.97 7.78 2.03
C LYS A 25 -6.77 7.85 0.73
N LEU A 26 -6.12 7.65 -0.41
CA LEU A 26 -6.81 7.63 -1.71
C LEU A 26 -7.69 6.38 -1.86
N ASN A 27 -7.24 5.21 -1.38
CA ASN A 27 -8.04 3.99 -1.39
C ASN A 27 -9.31 4.15 -0.54
N ALA A 28 -9.21 4.78 0.63
CA ALA A 28 -10.36 5.07 1.48
C ALA A 28 -11.36 6.01 0.77
N ARG A 29 -10.86 7.04 0.07
CA ARG A 29 -11.70 7.96 -0.70
C ARG A 29 -12.36 7.27 -1.90
N GLU A 30 -11.61 6.45 -2.64
CA GLU A 30 -12.13 5.61 -3.74
C GLU A 30 -13.25 4.70 -3.24
N ALA A 31 -13.05 4.02 -2.11
CA ALA A 31 -14.06 3.14 -1.51
C ALA A 31 -15.31 3.92 -1.09
N SER A 32 -15.16 5.12 -0.53
CA SER A 32 -16.31 5.97 -0.20
C SER A 32 -17.12 6.35 -1.44
N LEU A 33 -16.46 6.90 -2.47
CA LEU A 33 -17.14 7.31 -3.71
C LEU A 33 -17.87 6.15 -4.40
N ARG A 34 -17.29 4.95 -4.38
CA ARG A 34 -17.96 3.75 -4.91
C ARG A 34 -19.19 3.34 -4.10
N ARG A 35 -19.14 3.48 -2.77
CA ARG A 35 -20.32 3.24 -1.92
C ARG A 35 -21.42 4.26 -2.23
N ASP A 36 -21.06 5.54 -2.34
CA ASP A 36 -22.01 6.61 -2.62
C ASP A 36 -22.68 6.40 -3.99
N LEU A 37 -21.92 6.00 -5.02
CA LEU A 37 -22.46 5.62 -6.33
C LEU A 37 -23.40 4.42 -6.25
N ALA A 38 -23.02 3.37 -5.51
CA ALA A 38 -23.84 2.18 -5.35
C ALA A 38 -25.16 2.48 -4.61
N GLU A 39 -25.11 3.34 -3.60
CA GLU A 39 -26.27 3.80 -2.86
C GLU A 39 -27.20 4.64 -3.75
N LEU A 40 -26.62 5.56 -4.53
CA LEU A 40 -27.38 6.38 -5.48
C LEU A 40 -28.15 5.52 -6.48
N GLU A 41 -27.50 4.50 -7.04
CA GLU A 41 -28.10 3.57 -8.00
C GLU A 41 -29.12 2.63 -7.34
N MET A 42 -28.94 2.28 -6.06
CA MET A 42 -29.95 1.55 -5.30
C MET A 42 -31.21 2.40 -5.09
N ARG A 43 -31.06 3.66 -4.67
CA ARG A 43 -32.18 4.59 -4.48
C ARG A 43 -32.96 4.80 -5.78
N ARG A 44 -32.26 4.96 -6.90
CA ARG A 44 -32.85 5.04 -8.25
C ARG A 44 -33.69 3.83 -8.62
N ARG A 45 -33.17 2.62 -8.37
CA ARG A 45 -33.89 1.38 -8.67
C ARG A 45 -35.13 1.22 -7.78
N ASN A 46 -35.01 1.54 -6.50
CA ASN A 46 -36.13 1.48 -5.57
C ASN A 46 -37.24 2.44 -5.96
N SER A 47 -36.91 3.68 -6.35
CA SER A 47 -37.92 4.66 -6.78
C SER A 47 -38.65 4.25 -8.07
N ARG A 48 -38.00 3.52 -8.97
CA ARG A 48 -38.61 2.99 -10.21
C ARG A 48 -39.50 1.77 -9.99
N ASN A 49 -39.30 1.04 -8.90
CA ASN A 49 -40.02 -0.19 -8.58
C ASN A 49 -41.26 0.02 -7.68
N LEU A 50 -41.59 1.27 -7.32
CA LEU A 50 -42.82 1.55 -6.57
C LEU A 50 -44.07 1.30 -7.46
N PRO A 51 -45.08 0.54 -6.98
CA PRO A 51 -46.29 0.27 -7.75
C PRO A 51 -47.11 1.53 -8.01
N HIS A 52 -47.67 1.64 -9.23
CA HIS A 52 -48.46 2.79 -9.70
C HIS A 52 -49.69 3.13 -8.86
N THR A 53 -50.14 2.24 -7.97
CA THR A 53 -51.37 2.39 -7.18
C THR A 53 -51.27 3.45 -6.07
N GLU A 54 -50.07 3.89 -5.68
CA GLU A 54 -49.84 4.90 -4.63
C GLU A 54 -49.49 6.31 -5.15
N LEU A 55 -49.51 6.50 -6.48
CA LEU A 55 -48.93 7.67 -7.14
C LEU A 55 -50.04 8.63 -7.62
N THR A 56 -50.26 9.73 -6.87
CA THR A 56 -51.28 10.75 -7.19
C THR A 56 -50.95 11.50 -8.50
N PRO A 57 -51.84 11.57 -9.51
CA PRO A 57 -51.41 11.69 -10.92
C PRO A 57 -50.98 13.08 -11.42
N VAL A 58 -51.11 14.16 -10.62
CA VAL A 58 -50.98 15.55 -11.16
C VAL A 58 -49.83 16.35 -10.53
N ARG A 59 -49.16 15.86 -9.49
CA ARG A 59 -47.95 16.50 -8.89
C ARG A 59 -46.61 15.84 -9.26
N GLN A 60 -46.64 14.77 -10.02
CA GLN A 60 -45.49 13.87 -10.22
C GLN A 60 -44.52 14.30 -11.32
N ILE A 61 -45.03 14.82 -12.43
CA ILE A 61 -44.21 15.04 -13.63
C ILE A 61 -43.12 16.12 -13.39
N GLY A 62 -43.45 17.21 -12.69
CA GLY A 62 -42.47 18.26 -12.39
C GLY A 62 -41.41 17.82 -11.38
N ALA A 63 -41.84 17.16 -10.30
CA ALA A 63 -40.94 16.68 -9.25
C ALA A 63 -39.99 15.58 -9.76
N ASP A 64 -40.46 14.68 -10.62
CA ASP A 64 -39.67 13.60 -11.19
C ASP A 64 -38.58 14.10 -12.15
N VAL A 65 -38.86 15.12 -12.96
CA VAL A 65 -37.87 15.72 -13.88
C VAL A 65 -36.76 16.43 -13.08
N PHE A 66 -37.11 17.18 -12.04
CA PHE A 66 -36.11 17.80 -11.16
C PHE A 66 -35.28 16.74 -10.41
N TRP A 67 -35.91 15.67 -9.95
CA TRP A 67 -35.27 14.55 -9.27
C TRP A 67 -34.30 13.78 -10.18
N GLU A 68 -34.73 13.37 -11.38
CA GLU A 68 -33.84 12.68 -12.35
C GLU A 68 -32.71 13.61 -12.83
N GLY A 69 -32.97 14.91 -12.94
CA GLY A 69 -31.94 15.91 -13.23
C GLY A 69 -30.92 16.09 -12.09
N TRP A 70 -31.36 16.05 -10.83
CA TRP A 70 -30.47 16.03 -9.66
C TRP A 70 -29.65 14.74 -9.60
N LEU A 71 -30.30 13.59 -9.86
CA LEU A 71 -29.66 12.28 -9.86
C LEU A 71 -28.55 12.18 -10.90
N SER A 72 -28.83 12.62 -12.13
CA SER A 72 -27.86 12.64 -13.24
C SER A 72 -26.66 13.53 -12.95
N ARG A 73 -26.89 14.73 -12.38
CA ARG A 73 -25.81 15.65 -11.97
C ARG A 73 -24.97 15.06 -10.84
N THR A 74 -25.61 14.48 -9.83
CA THR A 74 -24.93 13.86 -8.68
C THR A 74 -24.08 12.67 -9.13
N HIS A 75 -24.61 11.82 -10.01
CA HIS A 75 -23.88 10.69 -10.56
C HIS A 75 -22.67 11.15 -11.41
N ALA A 76 -22.83 12.20 -12.22
CA ALA A 76 -21.73 12.77 -12.98
C ALA A 76 -20.63 13.33 -12.07
N ASP A 77 -20.99 14.09 -11.04
CA ASP A 77 -20.05 14.65 -10.06
C ASP A 77 -19.26 13.56 -9.33
N LEU A 78 -19.94 12.53 -8.81
CA LEU A 78 -19.30 11.39 -8.15
C LEU A 78 -18.33 10.66 -9.08
N ASN A 79 -18.68 10.47 -10.36
CA ASN A 79 -17.78 9.85 -11.33
C ASN A 79 -16.58 10.73 -11.66
N THR A 80 -16.76 12.05 -11.78
CA THR A 80 -15.65 13.00 -11.95
C THR A 80 -14.69 12.93 -10.76
N GLN A 81 -15.21 12.94 -9.54
CA GLN A 81 -14.40 12.78 -8.33
C GLN A 81 -13.67 11.43 -8.31
N LEU A 82 -14.34 10.34 -8.68
CA LEU A 82 -13.73 9.01 -8.76
C LEU A 82 -12.59 8.97 -9.79
N ALA A 83 -12.80 9.55 -10.97
CA ALA A 83 -11.78 9.65 -12.01
C ALA A 83 -10.55 10.44 -11.54
N GLN A 84 -10.76 11.55 -10.82
CA GLN A 84 -9.67 12.33 -10.23
C GLN A 84 -8.87 11.52 -9.20
N VAL A 85 -9.54 10.79 -8.31
CA VAL A 85 -8.87 9.92 -7.32
C VAL A 85 -8.07 8.82 -8.00
N LEU A 86 -8.63 8.19 -9.03
CA LEU A 86 -7.94 7.15 -9.80
C LEU A 86 -6.70 7.70 -10.53
N ALA A 87 -6.80 8.89 -11.14
CA ALA A 87 -5.68 9.55 -11.78
C ALA A 87 -4.57 9.91 -10.77
N GLN A 88 -4.95 10.44 -9.61
CA GLN A 88 -4.00 10.76 -8.54
C GLN A 88 -3.31 9.50 -8.01
N LYS A 89 -4.07 8.42 -7.80
CA LYS A 89 -3.52 7.12 -7.38
C LYS A 89 -2.53 6.58 -8.40
N ALA A 90 -2.88 6.61 -9.69
CA ALA A 90 -1.98 6.18 -10.77
C ALA A 90 -0.66 6.98 -10.78
N HIS A 91 -0.73 8.30 -10.60
CA HIS A 91 0.45 9.16 -10.51
C HIS A 91 1.35 8.77 -9.32
N MET A 92 0.76 8.49 -8.17
CA MET A 92 1.48 8.14 -6.93
C MET A 92 2.06 6.73 -6.93
N MET A 93 1.50 5.79 -7.70
CA MET A 93 2.01 4.42 -7.78
C MET A 93 3.47 4.33 -8.20
N ALA A 94 3.93 5.22 -9.10
CA ALA A 94 5.33 5.25 -9.51
C ALA A 94 6.27 5.61 -8.34
N GLY A 95 5.86 6.56 -7.49
CA GLY A 95 6.60 6.94 -6.28
C GLY A 95 6.64 5.81 -5.26
N LEU A 96 5.49 5.19 -4.99
CA LEU A 96 5.38 4.06 -4.06
C LEU A 96 6.27 2.88 -4.48
N ARG A 97 6.25 2.50 -5.77
CA ARG A 97 7.09 1.42 -6.31
C ARG A 97 8.58 1.71 -6.14
N ARG A 98 9.01 2.95 -6.38
CA ARG A 98 10.42 3.35 -6.17
C ARG A 98 10.80 3.31 -4.69
N ALA A 99 9.94 3.80 -3.80
CA ALA A 99 10.19 3.76 -2.36
C ALA A 99 10.29 2.31 -1.85
N PHE A 100 9.38 1.44 -2.30
CA PHE A 100 9.43 0.00 -2.02
C PHE A 100 10.72 -0.64 -2.53
N GLY A 101 11.13 -0.36 -3.77
CA GLY A 101 12.37 -0.89 -4.33
C GLY A 101 13.61 -0.48 -3.52
N LYS A 102 13.67 0.77 -3.05
CA LYS A 102 14.75 1.25 -2.16
C LYS A 102 14.72 0.55 -0.80
N GLN A 103 13.54 0.41 -0.19
CA GLN A 103 13.36 -0.28 1.08
C GLN A 103 13.78 -1.75 1.00
N ALA A 104 13.36 -2.46 -0.04
CA ALA A 104 13.75 -3.84 -0.29
C ALA A 104 15.26 -3.97 -0.54
N ALA A 105 15.87 -3.06 -1.31
CA ALA A 105 17.30 -3.06 -1.55
C ALA A 105 18.10 -2.83 -0.26
N ALA A 106 17.70 -1.87 0.58
CA ALA A 106 18.36 -1.59 1.85
C ALA A 106 18.24 -2.76 2.83
N ALA A 107 17.07 -3.38 2.94
CA ALA A 107 16.87 -4.58 3.76
C ALA A 107 17.80 -5.73 3.30
N ASN A 108 17.86 -5.99 1.99
CA ASN A 108 18.76 -7.01 1.43
C ASN A 108 20.24 -6.73 1.71
N LEU A 109 20.67 -5.46 1.74
CA LEU A 109 22.05 -5.10 2.07
C LEU A 109 22.38 -5.38 3.54
N VAL A 110 21.45 -5.08 4.45
CA VAL A 110 21.59 -5.38 5.88
C VAL A 110 21.72 -6.90 6.09
N ASP A 111 20.85 -7.68 5.47
CA ASP A 111 20.85 -9.14 5.60
C ASP A 111 22.17 -9.75 5.08
N ARG A 112 22.65 -9.29 3.93
CA ARG A 112 23.94 -9.72 3.38
C ARG A 112 25.11 -9.36 4.29
N ALA A 113 25.14 -8.13 4.82
CA ALA A 113 26.18 -7.69 5.74
C ALA A 113 26.20 -8.55 7.02
N ALA A 114 25.02 -8.90 7.55
CA ALA A 114 24.90 -9.79 8.70
C ALA A 114 25.41 -11.20 8.39
N GLN A 115 25.04 -11.77 7.24
CA GLN A 115 25.51 -13.08 6.79
C GLN A 115 27.03 -13.11 6.61
N GLU A 116 27.61 -12.10 5.95
CA GLU A 116 29.06 -11.99 5.79
C GLU A 116 29.78 -11.91 7.13
N LYS A 117 29.25 -11.15 8.09
CA LYS A 117 29.83 -11.03 9.43
C LYS A 117 29.83 -12.38 10.15
N THR A 118 28.74 -13.15 10.05
CA THR A 118 28.63 -14.49 10.62
C THR A 118 29.61 -15.46 9.96
N GLN A 119 29.67 -15.48 8.62
CA GLN A 119 30.61 -16.31 7.88
C GLN A 119 32.07 -16.00 8.20
N ARG A 120 32.43 -14.71 8.35
CA ARG A 120 33.78 -14.30 8.76
C ARG A 120 34.11 -14.80 10.17
N ARG A 121 33.18 -14.69 11.12
CA ARG A 121 33.34 -15.19 12.49
C ARG A 121 33.53 -16.71 12.51
N GLU A 122 32.73 -17.45 11.75
CA GLU A 122 32.88 -18.90 11.65
C GLU A 122 34.22 -19.32 11.05
N LYS A 123 34.66 -18.65 9.97
CA LYS A 123 35.97 -18.92 9.36
C LYS A 123 37.10 -18.65 10.34
N GLN A 124 37.07 -17.54 11.06
CA GLN A 124 38.06 -17.22 12.10
C GLN A 124 38.05 -18.24 13.23
N TYR A 125 36.87 -18.68 13.66
CA TYR A 125 36.74 -19.70 14.69
C TYR A 125 37.35 -21.04 14.24
N ARG A 126 37.04 -21.51 13.03
CA ARG A 126 37.64 -22.74 12.47
C ARG A 126 39.16 -22.64 12.37
N GLN A 127 39.68 -21.54 11.83
CA GLN A 127 41.13 -21.30 11.75
C GLN A 127 41.82 -21.34 13.13
N SER A 128 41.18 -20.77 14.16
CA SER A 128 41.71 -20.81 15.52
C SER A 128 41.72 -22.22 16.11
N GLN A 129 40.71 -23.04 15.79
CA GLN A 129 40.65 -24.44 16.22
C GLN A 129 41.70 -25.29 15.53
N ASP A 130 41.88 -25.14 14.23
CA ASP A 130 42.90 -25.86 13.45
C ASP A 130 44.31 -25.54 13.97
N ALA A 131 44.59 -24.26 14.25
CA ALA A 131 45.86 -23.83 14.83
C ALA A 131 46.12 -24.47 16.21
N LEU A 132 45.09 -24.58 17.06
CA LEU A 132 45.19 -25.24 18.37
C LEU A 132 45.43 -26.76 18.23
N GLN A 133 44.83 -27.41 17.24
CA GLN A 133 45.04 -28.84 17.00
C GLN A 133 46.48 -29.14 16.55
N LEU A 134 47.03 -28.33 15.65
CA LEU A 134 48.43 -28.45 15.19
C LEU A 134 49.44 -28.28 16.34
N LEU A 135 49.17 -27.33 17.23
CA LEU A 135 50.05 -27.06 18.38
C LEU A 135 49.98 -28.20 19.41
N LYS A 136 48.81 -28.83 19.56
CA LYS A 136 48.65 -30.03 20.40
C LYS A 136 49.37 -31.25 19.82
N SER A 137 49.27 -31.48 18.51
CA SER A 137 49.92 -32.64 17.87
C SER A 137 51.45 -32.59 17.96
N GLN A 138 52.06 -31.40 17.85
CA GLN A 138 53.51 -31.23 18.03
C GLN A 138 53.99 -31.49 19.47
N LYS A 139 53.13 -31.28 20.48
CA LYS A 139 53.49 -31.49 21.88
C LYS A 139 53.49 -32.97 22.30
N THR A 140 52.81 -33.82 21.53
CA THR A 140 52.72 -35.28 21.77
C THR A 140 53.87 -36.09 21.18
N GLU A 141 54.79 -35.48 20.42
CA GLU A 141 55.94 -36.16 19.80
C GLU A 141 57.25 -36.08 20.62
N TRP A 142 57.19 -35.67 21.89
CA TRP A 142 58.29 -35.69 22.86
C TRP A 142 57.88 -36.45 24.12
#